data_AF-A0A9P6KTZ0-F1
#
_entry.id   AF-A0A9P6KTZ0-F1
#
_cell.length_a   1.000
_cell.length_b   1.000
_cell.length_c   1.000
_cell.angle_alpha   90.00
_cell.angle_beta   90.00
_cell.angle_gamma   90.00
#
_symmetry.space_group_name_H-M   'P 1'
#
loop_
_entity.id
_entity.type
_entity.pdbx_description
1 polymer ?
#
loop_
_entity_poly.entity_id
_entity_poly.type
_entity_poly.pdbx_seq_one_letter_code
_entity_poly.pdbx_strand_id
1 'polypeptide(L)'
;MASPPPSALYTPTFLLALLTTLLLCLTLRALAILPSRSPKPRLRTPGTPTRVVIVLGSGGHTQEMLYLLRDLDPAKYTHRTWVVSSGDAFSAGRAVAFESEMESRAGSGHGKNVGPGTFDVVTVPRARSIHQSLLTTLGSSLRCLCACFAPLLGFTTASSMAQAPTKDLPDLIVTNGPATACILVFAALLLRFFNVRGAQSRGKCTTVYAESFARVKTLSLSGKLLVRVVDRFLVQWEGLEGVGGGRAEFVGVLV
;
A
#
# COMPACT_ATOMS: atom_id res chain seq x y z
N MET A 1 50.36 -35.14 7.69
CA MET A 1 49.07 -34.50 7.31
C MET A 1 49.26 -33.83 5.97
N ALA A 2 48.56 -34.28 4.92
CA ALA A 2 48.63 -33.64 3.60
C ALA A 2 47.94 -32.27 3.66
N SER A 3 48.57 -31.25 3.08
CA SER A 3 47.97 -29.92 2.93
C SER A 3 46.72 -30.01 2.05
N PRO A 4 45.61 -29.33 2.41
CA PRO A 4 44.40 -29.34 1.59
C PRO A 4 44.69 -28.72 0.21
N PRO A 5 44.02 -29.20 -0.85
CA PRO A 5 44.23 -28.68 -2.19
C PRO A 5 43.83 -27.20 -2.28
N PRO A 6 44.57 -26.36 -3.01
CA PRO A 6 44.37 -24.92 -3.05
C PRO A 6 42.95 -24.52 -3.50
N SER A 7 42.30 -25.32 -4.35
CA SER A 7 40.92 -25.13 -4.80
C SER A 7 39.89 -25.10 -3.66
N ALA A 8 40.14 -25.78 -2.54
CA ALA A 8 39.23 -25.84 -1.40
C ALA A 8 39.23 -24.56 -0.55
N LEU A 9 40.26 -23.71 -0.67
CA LEU A 9 40.35 -22.42 0.02
C LEU A 9 39.73 -21.28 -0.81
N TYR A 10 39.73 -21.40 -2.14
CA TYR A 10 39.12 -20.43 -3.04
C TYR A 10 37.60 -20.52 -3.09
N THR A 11 37.02 -21.70 -2.88
CA THR A 11 35.56 -21.88 -2.85
C THR A 11 34.86 -21.17 -1.68
N PRO A 12 35.29 -21.28 -0.40
CA PRO A 12 34.63 -20.57 0.70
C PRO A 12 34.86 -19.06 0.64
N THR A 13 36.06 -18.61 0.22
CA THR A 13 36.37 -17.18 0.07
C THR A 13 35.56 -16.56 -1.06
N PHE A 14 35.38 -17.26 -2.18
CA PHE A 14 34.50 -16.84 -3.27
C PHE A 14 33.03 -16.76 -2.81
N LEU A 15 32.52 -17.79 -2.12
CA LEU A 15 31.15 -17.78 -1.60
C LEU A 15 30.91 -16.65 -0.59
N LEU A 16 31.87 -16.39 0.29
CA LEU A 16 31.80 -15.28 1.24
C LEU A 16 31.81 -13.93 0.53
N ALA A 17 32.69 -13.74 -0.46
CA ALA A 17 32.73 -12.52 -1.27
C ALA A 17 31.43 -12.31 -2.06
N LEU A 18 30.85 -13.39 -2.61
CA LEU A 18 29.56 -13.33 -3.29
C LEU A 18 28.42 -12.95 -2.33
N LEU A 19 28.41 -13.53 -1.13
CA LEU A 19 27.39 -13.23 -0.13
C LEU A 19 27.49 -11.78 0.36
N THR A 20 28.70 -11.27 0.63
CA THR A 20 28.91 -9.90 1.09
C THR A 20 28.57 -8.88 0.01
N THR A 21 28.96 -9.13 -1.24
CA THR A 21 28.59 -8.27 -2.38
C THR A 21 27.09 -8.28 -2.61
N LEU A 22 26.44 -9.45 -2.54
CA LEU A 22 24.97 -9.56 -2.64
C LEU A 22 24.29 -8.77 -1.52
N LEU A 23 24.72 -8.93 -0.26
CA LEU A 23 24.15 -8.20 0.86
C LEU A 23 24.36 -6.68 0.73
N LEU A 24 25.52 -6.25 0.26
CA LEU A 24 25.79 -4.84 -0.04
C LEU A 24 24.86 -4.31 -1.14
N CYS A 25 24.70 -5.04 -2.26
CA CYS A 25 23.78 -4.65 -3.33
C CYS A 25 22.33 -4.58 -2.85
N LEU A 26 21.89 -5.54 -2.04
CA LEU A 26 20.53 -5.58 -1.49
C LEU A 26 20.28 -4.42 -0.51
N THR A 27 21.24 -4.11 0.35
CA THR A 27 21.13 -3.00 1.31
C THR A 27 21.14 -1.65 0.59
N LEU A 28 22.04 -1.42 -0.36
CA LEU A 28 22.04 -0.22 -1.19
C LEU A 28 20.73 -0.05 -1.97
N ARG A 29 20.20 -1.16 -2.52
CA ARG A 29 18.90 -1.15 -3.21
C ARG A 29 17.76 -0.80 -2.27
N ALA A 30 17.73 -1.37 -1.06
CA ALA A 30 16.72 -1.06 -0.06
C ALA A 30 16.76 0.43 0.32
N LEU A 31 17.95 0.96 0.62
CA LEU A 31 18.15 2.38 0.95
C LEU A 31 17.74 3.31 -0.20
N ALA A 32 18.01 2.94 -1.45
CA ALA A 32 17.64 3.74 -2.63
C ALA A 32 16.12 3.82 -2.88
N ILE A 33 15.34 2.86 -2.36
CA ILE A 33 13.89 2.80 -2.56
C ILE A 33 13.14 3.47 -1.43
N LEU A 34 13.73 3.45 -0.23
CA LEU A 34 13.15 4.10 0.93
C LEU A 34 12.92 5.59 0.61
N PRO A 35 11.72 6.10 0.91
CA PRO A 35 11.35 7.45 0.55
C PRO A 35 12.25 8.49 1.23
N SER A 36 12.72 9.43 0.44
CA SER A 36 13.43 10.62 0.94
C SER A 36 12.50 11.48 1.79
N ARG A 37 13.06 12.27 2.71
CA ARG A 37 12.31 13.15 3.62
C ARG A 37 11.43 14.18 2.91
N SER A 38 11.78 14.55 1.68
CA SER A 38 11.03 15.55 0.90
C SER A 38 10.92 15.08 -0.55
N PRO A 39 10.03 14.12 -0.84
CA PRO A 39 9.84 13.67 -2.20
C PRO A 39 9.20 14.81 -3.00
N LYS A 40 9.90 15.28 -4.04
CA LYS A 40 9.29 16.24 -4.99
C LYS A 40 8.11 15.53 -5.68
N PRO A 41 6.91 16.13 -5.69
CA PRO A 41 5.78 15.55 -6.40
C PRO A 41 6.16 15.42 -7.88
N ARG A 42 6.05 14.20 -8.42
CA ARG A 42 6.28 13.99 -9.85
C ARG A 42 5.09 14.60 -10.60
N LEU A 43 5.38 15.58 -11.47
CA LEU A 43 4.39 16.15 -12.36
C LEU A 43 3.82 15.04 -13.25
N ARG A 44 2.50 14.94 -13.28
CA ARG A 44 1.79 14.04 -14.19
C ARG A 44 1.27 14.82 -15.38
N THR A 45 1.21 14.14 -16.52
CA THR A 45 0.51 14.65 -17.68
C THR A 45 -0.99 14.75 -17.35
N PRO A 46 -1.62 15.92 -17.50
CA PRO A 46 -3.06 16.07 -17.30
C PRO A 46 -3.85 15.09 -18.19
N GLY A 47 -4.92 14.51 -17.66
CA GLY A 47 -5.81 13.60 -18.41
C GLY A 47 -5.38 12.13 -18.45
N THR A 48 -4.26 11.74 -17.85
CA THR A 48 -3.93 10.31 -17.72
C THR A 48 -4.82 9.63 -16.67
N PRO A 49 -5.33 8.41 -16.93
CA PRO A 49 -6.08 7.66 -15.93
C PRO A 49 -5.21 7.37 -14.71
N THR A 50 -5.77 7.55 -13.52
CA THR A 50 -5.08 7.34 -12.24
C THR A 50 -5.74 6.20 -11.49
N ARG A 51 -4.95 5.16 -11.22
CA ARG A 51 -5.41 4.01 -10.45
C ARG A 51 -5.04 4.19 -8.98
N VAL A 52 -6.05 4.19 -8.11
CA VAL A 52 -5.89 4.28 -6.66
C VAL A 52 -6.29 2.95 -6.02
N VAL A 53 -5.48 2.45 -5.11
CA VAL A 53 -5.83 1.32 -4.23
C VAL A 53 -6.11 1.87 -2.85
N ILE A 54 -7.28 1.58 -2.32
CA ILE A 54 -7.73 2.05 -1.01
C ILE A 54 -7.90 0.82 -0.12
N VAL A 55 -7.20 0.78 1.01
CA VAL A 55 -7.30 -0.35 1.95
C VAL A 55 -8.22 0.03 3.10
N LEU A 56 -9.28 -0.75 3.28
CA LEU A 56 -10.24 -0.57 4.36
C LEU A 56 -9.85 -1.41 5.59
N GLY A 57 -9.81 -0.75 6.75
CA GLY A 57 -9.67 -1.40 8.05
C GLY A 57 -11.02 -1.67 8.70
N SER A 58 -11.19 -2.81 9.36
CA SER A 58 -12.46 -3.16 10.02
C SER A 58 -12.89 -2.15 11.09
N GLY A 59 -14.19 -1.83 11.13
CA GLY A 59 -14.78 -0.96 12.15
C GLY A 59 -14.49 0.52 11.93
N GLY A 60 -14.04 1.22 12.97
CA GLY A 60 -13.80 2.67 12.95
C GLY A 60 -12.83 3.14 11.86
N HIS A 61 -11.83 2.32 11.51
CA HIS A 61 -10.90 2.65 10.43
C HIS A 61 -11.57 2.80 9.05
N THR A 62 -12.61 2.00 8.77
CA THR A 62 -13.36 2.18 7.51
C THR A 62 -14.05 3.53 7.49
N GLN A 63 -14.66 3.95 8.61
CA GLN A 63 -15.30 5.27 8.69
C GLN A 63 -14.28 6.40 8.52
N GLU A 64 -13.13 6.31 9.19
CA GLU A 64 -12.02 7.26 9.04
C GLU A 64 -11.57 7.37 7.56
N MET A 65 -11.44 6.22 6.87
CA MET A 65 -11.01 6.19 5.46
C MET A 65 -12.06 6.80 4.53
N LEU A 66 -13.34 6.48 4.73
CA LEU A 66 -14.42 7.01 3.90
C LEU A 66 -14.57 8.53 4.09
N TYR A 67 -14.38 9.03 5.32
CA TYR A 67 -14.41 10.45 5.58
C TYR A 67 -13.20 11.17 4.95
N LEU A 68 -12.00 10.59 5.05
CA LEU A 68 -10.80 11.09 4.37
C LEU A 68 -11.01 11.23 2.85
N LEU A 69 -11.79 10.33 2.25
CA LEU A 69 -12.03 10.28 0.82
C LEU A 69 -13.31 11.01 0.37
N ARG A 70 -14.05 11.64 1.27
CA ARG A 70 -15.38 12.23 0.98
C ARG A 70 -15.39 13.26 -0.16
N ASP A 71 -14.28 13.99 -0.30
CA ASP A 71 -14.07 15.07 -1.28
C ASP A 71 -13.11 14.63 -2.41
N LEU A 72 -12.94 13.31 -2.60
CA LEU A 72 -12.11 12.75 -3.65
C LEU A 72 -12.72 13.04 -5.03
N ASP A 73 -11.94 13.68 -5.90
CA ASP A 73 -12.37 14.02 -7.26
C ASP A 73 -12.29 12.80 -8.21
N PRO A 74 -13.42 12.26 -8.68
CA PRO A 74 -13.43 11.09 -9.58
C PRO A 74 -12.89 11.40 -10.98
N ALA A 75 -12.80 12.68 -11.39
CA ALA A 75 -12.21 13.05 -12.68
C ALA A 75 -10.69 12.83 -12.68
N LYS A 76 -10.04 12.99 -11.52
CA LYS A 76 -8.59 12.77 -11.34
C LYS A 76 -8.28 11.31 -11.06
N TYR A 77 -9.08 10.68 -10.20
CA TYR A 77 -8.89 9.30 -9.74
C TYR A 77 -9.86 8.36 -10.43
N THR A 78 -9.56 8.10 -11.70
CA THR A 78 -10.47 7.41 -12.63
C THR A 78 -10.77 5.97 -12.25
N HIS A 79 -9.83 5.27 -11.59
CA HIS A 79 -10.02 3.87 -11.20
C HIS A 79 -9.70 3.62 -9.74
N ARG A 80 -10.64 3.01 -9.00
CA ARG A 80 -10.52 2.82 -7.54
C ARG A 80 -10.64 1.35 -7.19
N THR A 81 -9.62 0.77 -6.59
CA THR A 81 -9.64 -0.62 -6.11
C THR A 81 -9.72 -0.62 -4.59
N TRP A 82 -10.86 -1.02 -4.05
CA TRP A 82 -11.11 -1.15 -2.62
C TRP A 82 -10.64 -2.52 -2.15
N VAL A 83 -9.66 -2.55 -1.26
CA VAL A 83 -9.15 -3.78 -0.65
C VAL A 83 -9.75 -3.94 0.73
N VAL A 84 -10.44 -5.07 0.93
CA VAL A 84 -11.13 -5.41 2.18
C VAL A 84 -10.57 -6.71 2.75
N SER A 85 -10.51 -6.81 4.07
CA SER A 85 -10.07 -8.04 4.73
C SER A 85 -11.14 -9.15 4.68
N SER A 86 -10.73 -10.41 4.59
CA SER A 86 -11.63 -11.56 4.72
C SER A 86 -12.37 -11.52 6.05
N GLY A 87 -13.69 -11.75 6.03
CA GLY A 87 -14.56 -11.68 7.21
C GLY A 87 -15.07 -10.29 7.55
N ASP A 88 -14.81 -9.28 6.70
CA ASP A 88 -15.28 -7.90 6.87
C ASP A 88 -16.24 -7.48 5.75
N ALA A 89 -17.37 -8.20 5.65
CA ALA A 89 -18.39 -7.92 4.64
C ALA A 89 -19.05 -6.53 4.82
N PHE A 90 -19.04 -6.01 6.05
CA PHE A 90 -19.59 -4.69 6.35
C PHE A 90 -18.80 -3.58 5.65
N SER A 91 -17.46 -3.62 5.73
CA SER A 91 -16.61 -2.63 5.06
C SER A 91 -16.73 -2.72 3.52
N ALA A 92 -16.93 -3.92 2.97
CA ALA A 92 -17.20 -4.10 1.55
C ALA A 92 -18.54 -3.44 1.14
N GLY A 93 -19.60 -3.62 1.91
CA GLY A 93 -20.89 -2.97 1.67
C GLY A 93 -20.81 -1.44 1.77
N ARG A 94 -20.02 -0.93 2.73
CA ARG A 94 -19.77 0.52 2.88
C ARG A 94 -18.99 1.10 1.70
N ALA A 95 -18.03 0.38 1.14
CA ALA A 95 -17.31 0.79 -0.07
C ALA A 95 -18.25 0.95 -1.27
N VAL A 96 -19.15 -0.03 -1.47
CA VAL A 96 -20.15 0.03 -2.55
C VAL A 96 -21.11 1.20 -2.34
N ALA A 97 -21.63 1.37 -1.11
CA ALA A 97 -22.51 2.49 -0.80
C ALA A 97 -21.85 3.86 -1.03
N PHE A 98 -20.56 3.98 -0.70
CA PHE A 98 -19.78 5.19 -0.93
C PHE A 98 -19.60 5.51 -2.42
N GLU A 99 -19.33 4.51 -3.25
CA GLU A 99 -19.26 4.70 -4.71
C GLU A 99 -20.63 5.07 -5.30
N SER A 100 -21.73 4.48 -4.81
CA SER A 100 -23.08 4.85 -5.23
C SER A 100 -23.44 6.29 -4.82
N GLU A 101 -23.00 6.74 -3.64
CA GLU A 101 -23.16 8.13 -3.22
C GLU A 101 -22.30 9.08 -4.06
N MET A 102 -21.08 8.67 -4.41
CA MET A 102 -20.23 9.45 -5.32
C MET A 102 -20.87 9.56 -6.71
N GLU A 103 -21.53 8.50 -7.20
CA GLU A 103 -22.27 8.51 -8.46
C GLU A 103 -23.46 9.48 -8.43
N SER A 104 -24.21 9.50 -7.32
CA SER A 104 -25.36 10.41 -7.18
C SER A 104 -24.93 11.88 -7.10
N ARG A 105 -23.81 12.17 -6.41
CA ARG A 105 -23.23 13.52 -6.30
C ARG A 105 -22.67 14.03 -7.63
N ALA A 106 -22.10 13.16 -8.46
CA ALA A 106 -21.49 13.55 -9.73
C ALA A 106 -22.50 14.04 -10.78
N GLY A 107 -23.79 13.69 -10.65
CA GLY A 107 -24.87 14.10 -11.56
C GLY A 107 -24.71 13.56 -13.00
N SER A 108 -25.73 13.75 -13.83
CA SER A 108 -25.81 13.28 -15.24
C SER A 108 -24.93 14.10 -16.22
N GLY A 109 -23.80 14.65 -15.76
CA GLY A 109 -22.86 15.42 -16.56
C GLY A 109 -21.90 14.51 -17.35
N HIS A 110 -21.60 14.89 -18.59
CA HIS A 110 -20.74 14.18 -19.54
C HIS A 110 -19.37 13.77 -18.93
N GLY A 111 -19.09 12.47 -18.82
CA GLY A 111 -17.78 11.92 -18.44
C GLY A 111 -17.78 11.03 -17.18
N LYS A 112 -18.63 9.99 -17.13
CA LYS A 112 -18.76 9.11 -15.95
C LYS A 112 -17.50 8.26 -15.69
N ASN A 113 -16.53 8.80 -14.96
CA ASN A 113 -15.48 8.02 -14.25
C ASN A 113 -16.02 7.45 -12.91
N VAL A 114 -17.34 7.27 -12.84
CA VAL A 114 -18.10 6.75 -11.71
C VAL A 114 -19.17 5.79 -12.25
N GLY A 115 -19.29 4.62 -11.64
CA GLY A 115 -20.24 3.58 -12.02
C GLY A 115 -19.60 2.19 -12.13
N PRO A 116 -20.36 1.16 -12.59
CA PRO A 116 -19.85 -0.19 -12.75
C PRO A 116 -18.66 -0.23 -13.73
N GLY A 117 -17.53 -0.79 -13.30
CA GLY A 117 -16.28 -0.85 -14.10
C GLY A 117 -15.27 0.27 -13.80
N THR A 118 -15.63 1.29 -13.00
CA THR A 118 -14.67 2.32 -12.53
C THR A 118 -14.09 1.99 -11.15
N PHE A 119 -14.70 1.04 -10.45
CA PHE A 119 -14.21 0.56 -9.17
C PHE A 119 -14.30 -0.96 -9.06
N ASP A 120 -13.40 -1.53 -8.27
CA ASP A 120 -13.37 -2.95 -7.92
C ASP A 120 -13.29 -3.11 -6.40
N VAL A 121 -14.01 -4.10 -5.86
CA VAL A 121 -13.87 -4.51 -4.46
C VAL A 121 -13.17 -5.87 -4.42
N VAL A 122 -11.97 -5.91 -3.84
CA VAL A 122 -11.13 -7.11 -3.75
C VAL A 122 -10.97 -7.52 -2.30
N THR A 123 -11.29 -8.79 -2.01
CA THR A 123 -11.09 -9.34 -0.67
C THR A 123 -9.72 -10.02 -0.55
N VAL A 124 -8.96 -9.67 0.49
CA VAL A 124 -7.66 -10.25 0.82
C VAL A 124 -7.77 -10.98 2.16
N PRO A 125 -7.14 -12.16 2.34
CA PRO A 125 -7.14 -12.86 3.61
C PRO A 125 -6.55 -12.00 4.73
N ARG A 126 -7.17 -12.07 5.91
CA ARG A 126 -6.77 -11.28 7.08
C ARG A 126 -5.33 -11.62 7.49
N ALA A 127 -4.49 -10.61 7.69
CA ALA A 127 -3.10 -10.81 8.12
C ALA A 127 -2.98 -11.53 9.47
N ARG A 128 -3.90 -11.22 10.41
CA ARG A 128 -3.97 -11.84 11.73
C ARG A 128 -5.42 -11.98 12.19
N SER A 129 -5.77 -13.17 12.66
CA SER A 129 -7.06 -13.43 13.30
C SER A 129 -7.04 -13.05 14.78
N ILE A 130 -8.21 -12.72 15.33
CA ILE A 130 -8.37 -12.45 16.77
C ILE A 130 -8.05 -13.74 17.54
N HIS A 131 -7.34 -13.65 18.65
CA HIS A 131 -6.84 -14.78 19.47
C HIS A 131 -5.79 -15.69 18.79
N GLN A 132 -5.26 -15.29 17.64
CA GLN A 132 -4.19 -16.04 16.99
C GLN A 132 -2.84 -15.83 17.70
N SER A 133 -2.09 -16.92 17.87
CA SER A 133 -0.73 -16.91 18.43
C SER A 133 0.27 -16.21 17.50
N LEU A 134 1.34 -15.64 18.05
CA LEU A 134 2.34 -14.91 17.26
C LEU A 134 3.06 -15.80 16.23
N LEU A 135 3.27 -17.08 16.54
CA LEU A 135 3.92 -18.04 15.62
C LEU A 135 3.04 -18.34 14.41
N THR A 136 1.76 -18.62 14.61
CA THR A 136 0.83 -18.90 13.50
C THR A 136 0.52 -17.64 12.69
N THR A 137 0.69 -16.46 13.28
CA THR A 137 0.50 -15.16 12.61
C THR A 137 1.46 -14.97 11.44
N LEU A 138 2.66 -15.56 11.47
CA LEU A 138 3.60 -15.49 10.36
C LEU A 138 3.03 -16.13 9.09
N GLY A 139 2.41 -17.29 9.22
CA GLY A 139 1.79 -18.00 8.10
C GLY A 139 0.58 -17.26 7.50
N SER A 140 -0.29 -16.71 8.34
CA SER A 140 -1.43 -15.90 7.87
C SER A 140 -0.97 -14.58 7.26
N SER A 141 0.07 -13.95 7.81
CA SER A 141 0.65 -12.71 7.26
C SER A 141 1.30 -12.96 5.90
N LEU A 142 2.00 -14.09 5.72
CA LEU A 142 2.58 -14.46 4.43
C LEU A 142 1.50 -14.76 3.39
N ARG A 143 0.42 -15.47 3.79
CA ARG A 143 -0.74 -15.69 2.91
C ARG A 143 -1.38 -14.35 2.48
N CYS A 144 -1.54 -13.42 3.42
CA CYS A 144 -1.98 -12.05 3.14
C CYS A 144 -1.04 -11.36 2.16
N LEU A 145 0.27 -11.43 2.38
CA LEU A 145 1.28 -10.83 1.51
C LEU A 145 1.19 -11.34 0.07
N CYS A 146 1.12 -12.66 -0.11
CA CYS A 146 0.95 -13.29 -1.42
C CYS A 146 -0.33 -12.83 -2.11
N ALA A 147 -1.44 -12.76 -1.37
CA ALA A 147 -2.71 -12.30 -1.90
C ALA A 147 -2.75 -10.80 -2.23
N CYS A 148 -1.97 -9.96 -1.52
CA CYS A 148 -1.86 -8.53 -1.83
C CYS A 148 -1.24 -8.25 -3.21
N PHE A 149 -0.47 -9.17 -3.79
CA PHE A 149 0.06 -8.98 -5.15
C PHE A 149 -1.02 -8.97 -6.23
N ALA A 150 -2.12 -9.69 -6.05
CA ALA A 150 -3.22 -9.74 -7.03
C ALA A 150 -3.84 -8.34 -7.29
N PRO A 151 -4.35 -7.60 -6.27
CA PRO A 151 -4.87 -6.25 -6.47
C PRO A 151 -3.78 -5.26 -6.91
N LEU A 152 -2.51 -5.44 -6.53
CA LEU A 152 -1.42 -4.55 -6.96
C LEU A 152 -1.03 -4.74 -8.43
N LEU A 153 -1.01 -5.98 -8.92
CA LEU A 153 -0.66 -6.30 -10.31
C LEU A 153 -1.85 -6.22 -11.28
N GLY A 154 -3.03 -5.82 -10.80
CA GLY A 154 -4.23 -5.70 -11.63
C GLY A 154 -4.82 -7.05 -12.03
N PHE A 155 -4.55 -8.11 -11.26
CA PHE A 155 -5.30 -9.36 -11.34
C PHE A 155 -6.54 -9.21 -10.46
N THR A 156 -7.61 -8.66 -11.03
CA THR A 156 -8.92 -8.62 -10.36
C THR A 156 -9.70 -9.87 -10.77
N THR A 157 -10.20 -10.61 -9.77
CA THR A 157 -10.98 -11.84 -9.95
C THR A 157 -12.44 -11.56 -10.33
N ALA A 158 -12.85 -10.30 -10.30
CA ALA A 158 -14.20 -9.88 -10.68
C ALA A 158 -14.24 -9.62 -12.19
N SER A 159 -14.81 -10.59 -12.90
CA SER A 159 -15.33 -10.47 -14.25
C SER A 159 -16.22 -9.23 -14.40
N SER A 160 -15.70 -8.15 -14.99
CA SER A 160 -16.52 -7.15 -15.68
C SER A 160 -15.94 -6.93 -17.07
N MET A 161 -16.64 -7.47 -18.06
CA MET A 161 -16.31 -7.46 -19.49
C MET A 161 -16.59 -6.10 -20.18
N ALA A 162 -16.74 -5.01 -19.44
CA ALA A 162 -17.01 -3.70 -20.02
C ALA A 162 -15.90 -2.71 -19.60
N GLN A 163 -15.04 -2.36 -20.56
CA GLN A 163 -13.94 -1.39 -20.46
C GLN A 163 -12.87 -1.72 -19.41
N ALA A 164 -11.92 -2.57 -19.84
CA ALA A 164 -10.75 -2.96 -19.07
C ALA A 164 -10.03 -1.74 -18.46
N PRO A 165 -10.09 -1.55 -17.13
CA PRO A 165 -9.23 -0.58 -16.48
C PRO A 165 -7.80 -1.10 -16.60
N THR A 166 -6.88 -0.20 -16.88
CA THR A 166 -5.50 -0.51 -17.22
C THR A 166 -4.93 -1.57 -16.26
N LYS A 167 -4.47 -2.70 -16.81
CA LYS A 167 -3.76 -3.79 -16.10
C LYS A 167 -2.41 -3.34 -15.50
N ASP A 168 -2.28 -2.04 -15.27
CA ASP A 168 -1.09 -1.35 -14.83
C ASP A 168 -1.05 -1.27 -13.29
N LEU A 169 0.14 -0.98 -12.78
CA LEU A 169 0.36 -0.79 -11.36
C LEU A 169 -0.44 0.41 -10.82
N PRO A 170 -0.90 0.35 -9.56
CA PRO A 170 -1.54 1.49 -8.93
C PRO A 170 -0.58 2.67 -8.88
N ASP A 171 -1.10 3.87 -9.09
CA ASP A 171 -0.35 5.10 -8.95
C ASP A 171 -0.21 5.49 -7.47
N LEU A 172 -1.30 5.31 -6.74
CA LEU A 172 -1.45 5.70 -5.34
C LEU A 172 -2.08 4.56 -4.54
N ILE A 173 -1.54 4.33 -3.35
CA ILE A 173 -2.05 3.39 -2.37
C ILE A 173 -2.33 4.18 -1.09
N VAL A 174 -3.60 4.30 -0.72
CA VAL A 174 -4.03 5.01 0.49
C VAL A 174 -4.48 3.99 1.50
N THR A 175 -3.91 4.06 2.70
CA THR A 175 -4.20 3.11 3.76
C THR A 175 -4.33 3.82 5.10
N ASN A 176 -5.22 3.32 5.95
CA ASN A 176 -5.22 3.61 7.37
C ASN A 176 -5.31 2.30 8.16
N GLY A 177 -4.78 2.30 9.39
CA GLY A 177 -5.09 1.25 10.34
C GLY A 177 -4.35 -0.11 10.17
N PRO A 178 -5.09 -1.25 10.24
CA PRO A 178 -4.61 -2.50 10.86
C PRO A 178 -3.62 -3.31 10.02
N ALA A 179 -3.19 -4.46 10.54
CA ALA A 179 -2.11 -5.29 9.99
C ALA A 179 -2.20 -5.57 8.47
N THR A 180 -3.39 -5.79 7.90
CA THR A 180 -3.58 -6.02 6.45
C THR A 180 -3.08 -4.84 5.61
N ALA A 181 -3.31 -3.59 6.07
CA ALA A 181 -2.80 -2.39 5.41
C ALA A 181 -1.27 -2.36 5.40
N CYS A 182 -0.64 -2.69 6.54
CA CYS A 182 0.82 -2.78 6.63
C CYS A 182 1.39 -3.81 5.66
N ILE A 183 0.78 -5.00 5.59
CA ILE A 183 1.21 -6.07 4.68
C ILE A 183 1.08 -5.64 3.21
N LEU A 184 0.02 -4.93 2.84
CA LEU A 184 -0.13 -4.42 1.48
C LEU A 184 0.93 -3.36 1.13
N VAL A 185 1.28 -2.47 2.06
CA VAL A 185 2.39 -1.53 1.87
C VAL A 185 3.71 -2.26 1.68
N PHE A 186 3.97 -3.34 2.44
CA PHE A 186 5.16 -4.16 2.22
C PHE A 186 5.15 -4.87 0.86
N ALA A 187 4.01 -5.38 0.39
CA ALA A 187 3.89 -5.93 -0.94
C ALA A 187 4.23 -4.88 -2.02
N ALA A 188 3.74 -3.64 -1.86
CA ALA A 188 4.07 -2.53 -2.76
C ALA A 188 5.57 -2.18 -2.73
N LEU A 189 6.19 -2.20 -1.56
CA LEU A 189 7.64 -2.00 -1.41
C LEU A 189 8.43 -3.10 -2.12
N LEU A 190 8.01 -4.37 -2.02
CA LEU A 190 8.64 -5.48 -2.73
C LEU A 190 8.55 -5.32 -4.25
N LEU A 191 7.41 -4.86 -4.77
CA LEU A 191 7.27 -4.55 -6.20
C LEU A 191 8.25 -3.45 -6.63
N ARG A 192 8.44 -2.41 -5.81
CA ARG A 192 9.45 -1.37 -6.05
C ARG A 192 10.87 -1.91 -5.93
N PHE A 193 11.12 -2.81 -4.98
CA PHE A 193 12.40 -3.49 -4.77
C PHE A 193 12.91 -4.15 -6.03
N PHE A 194 12.10 -5.06 -6.58
CA PHE A 194 12.42 -5.79 -7.80
C PHE A 194 12.10 -5.03 -9.09
N ASN A 195 11.63 -3.77 -8.98
CA ASN A 195 11.18 -2.96 -10.11
C ASN A 195 10.20 -3.69 -11.05
N VAL A 196 9.32 -4.52 -10.48
CA VAL A 196 8.34 -5.30 -11.25
C VAL A 196 7.47 -4.35 -12.06
N ARG A 197 7.35 -4.56 -13.38
CA ARG A 197 6.62 -3.68 -14.30
C ARG A 197 7.03 -2.20 -14.25
N GLY A 198 8.27 -1.92 -13.83
CA GLY A 198 8.77 -0.57 -13.67
C GLY A 198 8.17 0.18 -12.48
N ALA A 199 7.74 -0.53 -11.42
CA ALA A 199 7.11 0.08 -10.25
C ALA A 199 7.92 1.27 -9.70
N GLN A 200 9.24 1.10 -9.57
CA GLN A 200 10.10 2.20 -9.12
C GLN A 200 10.33 3.18 -10.27
N SER A 201 10.81 2.71 -11.42
CA SER A 201 11.27 3.60 -12.50
C SER A 201 10.18 4.56 -12.97
N ARG A 202 8.94 4.07 -13.02
CA ARG A 202 7.74 4.85 -13.41
C ARG A 202 7.10 5.62 -12.25
N GLY A 203 7.61 5.49 -11.02
CA GLY A 203 7.08 6.17 -9.83
C GLY A 203 5.68 5.71 -9.45
N LYS A 204 5.39 4.42 -9.66
CA LYS A 204 4.12 3.78 -9.31
C LYS A 204 4.18 3.27 -7.86
N CYS A 205 3.03 2.83 -7.35
CA CYS A 205 2.86 2.33 -5.99
C CYS A 205 3.32 3.36 -4.94
N THR A 206 2.97 4.64 -5.14
CA THR A 206 3.19 5.67 -4.13
C THR A 206 2.26 5.39 -2.96
N THR A 207 2.80 5.33 -1.75
CA THR A 207 2.08 4.92 -0.54
C THR A 207 1.83 6.11 0.37
N VAL A 208 0.58 6.27 0.79
CA VAL A 208 0.15 7.26 1.77
C VAL A 208 -0.50 6.51 2.93
N TYR A 209 0.04 6.71 4.12
CA TYR A 209 -0.55 6.20 5.35
C TYR A 209 -1.10 7.35 6.18
N ALA A 210 -2.38 7.27 6.53
CA ALA A 210 -3.01 8.17 7.49
C ALA A 210 -3.12 7.47 8.85
N GLU A 211 -2.50 8.06 9.87
CA GLU A 211 -2.64 7.57 11.24
C GLU A 211 -4.09 7.77 11.73
N SER A 212 -4.56 6.81 12.54
CA SER A 212 -5.92 6.83 13.07
C SER A 212 -6.16 8.03 13.98
N PHE A 213 -7.37 8.58 13.92
CA PHE A 213 -7.79 9.73 14.71
C PHE A 213 -7.69 9.46 16.21
N ALA A 214 -7.92 8.21 16.64
CA ALA A 214 -7.80 7.80 18.03
C ALA A 214 -6.37 7.91 18.61
N ARG A 215 -5.34 8.13 17.78
CA ARG A 215 -3.94 8.21 18.20
C ARG A 215 -3.52 9.66 18.40
N VAL A 216 -3.76 10.19 19.59
CA VAL A 216 -3.45 11.58 19.96
C VAL A 216 -1.99 11.79 20.35
N LYS A 217 -1.48 10.94 21.27
CA LYS A 217 -0.16 11.15 21.90
C LYS A 217 0.95 10.28 21.32
N THR A 218 0.62 9.12 20.75
CA THR A 218 1.61 8.16 20.27
C THR A 218 1.13 7.46 19.00
N LEU A 219 2.06 7.16 18.09
CA LEU A 219 1.79 6.38 16.89
C LEU A 219 1.29 4.97 17.21
N SER A 220 0.39 4.45 16.38
CA SER A 220 -0.04 3.06 16.43
C SER A 220 1.13 2.12 16.12
N LEU A 221 0.97 0.82 16.42
CA LEU A 221 2.00 -0.17 16.04
C LEU A 221 2.22 -0.18 14.52
N SER A 222 1.12 -0.13 13.75
CA SER A 222 1.15 0.06 12.30
C SER A 222 1.91 1.33 11.92
N GLY A 223 1.61 2.46 12.57
CA GLY A 223 2.26 3.73 12.30
C GLY A 223 3.76 3.70 12.57
N LYS A 224 4.19 3.14 13.71
CA LYS A 224 5.60 2.97 14.06
C LYS A 224 6.37 2.11 13.05
N LEU A 225 5.71 1.09 12.49
CA LEU A 225 6.29 0.21 11.49
C LEU A 225 6.40 0.90 10.13
N LEU A 226 5.36 1.65 9.75
CA LEU A 226 5.23 2.22 8.42
C LEU A 226 5.90 3.60 8.26
N VAL A 227 6.13 4.35 9.34
CA VAL A 227 6.66 5.73 9.28
C VAL A 227 7.97 5.86 8.49
N ARG A 228 8.81 4.81 8.47
CA ARG A 228 10.06 4.78 7.69
C ARG A 228 9.92 4.18 6.29
N VAL A 229 8.77 3.60 5.97
CA VAL A 229 8.55 2.79 4.76
C VAL A 229 7.65 3.48 3.75
N VAL A 230 6.57 4.12 4.21
CA VAL A 230 5.58 4.78 3.33
C VAL A 230 6.15 6.05 2.72
N ASP A 231 5.67 6.49 1.57
CA ASP A 231 6.16 7.73 0.94
C ASP A 231 5.69 8.97 1.70
N ARG A 232 4.41 9.01 2.10
CA ARG A 232 3.87 10.06 2.97
C ARG A 232 3.19 9.47 4.20
N PHE A 233 3.49 10.05 5.35
CA PHE A 233 2.93 9.65 6.64
C PHE A 233 2.15 10.83 7.22
N LEU A 234 0.83 10.75 7.19
CA LEU A 234 -0.06 11.82 7.62
C LEU A 234 -0.51 11.58 9.07
N VAL A 235 -0.43 12.62 9.88
CA VAL A 235 -0.93 12.64 11.26
C VAL A 235 -2.00 13.72 11.42
N GLN A 236 -2.96 13.44 12.29
CA GLN A 236 -4.12 14.32 12.52
C GLN A 236 -3.97 15.19 13.77
N TRP A 237 -2.89 15.01 14.53
CA TRP A 237 -2.60 15.75 15.76
C TRP A 237 -1.24 16.43 15.65
N GLU A 238 -1.20 17.71 15.97
CA GLU A 238 0.02 18.55 15.92
C GLU A 238 1.14 17.96 16.79
N GLY A 239 0.81 17.40 17.97
CA GLY A 239 1.79 16.77 18.85
C GLY A 239 2.50 15.53 18.26
N LEU A 240 2.06 15.02 17.11
CA LEU A 240 2.70 13.92 16.39
C LEU A 240 3.51 14.39 15.17
N GLU A 241 3.52 15.70 14.89
CA GLU A 241 4.32 16.24 13.81
C GLU A 241 5.81 15.95 14.02
N GLY A 242 6.50 15.58 12.94
CA GLY A 242 7.93 15.28 12.98
C GLY A 242 8.33 13.97 13.67
N VAL A 243 7.39 13.19 14.21
CA VAL A 243 7.67 11.84 14.74
C VAL A 243 8.23 10.94 13.63
N GLY A 244 9.10 9.99 14.01
CA GLY A 244 9.74 9.08 13.05
C GLY A 244 10.94 9.69 12.32
N GLY A 245 11.54 10.75 12.85
CA GLY A 245 12.74 11.40 12.31
C GLY A 245 12.42 12.48 11.29
N GLY A 246 11.37 13.29 11.55
CA GLY A 246 10.90 14.38 10.69
C GLY A 246 9.96 13.94 9.57
N ARG A 247 9.32 12.77 9.70
CA ARG A 247 8.57 12.13 8.60
C ARG A 247 7.05 12.27 8.70
N ALA A 248 6.54 12.46 9.91
CA ALA A 248 5.12 12.65 10.13
C ALA A 248 4.72 14.08 9.74
N GLU A 249 3.81 14.20 8.78
CA GLU A 249 3.25 15.45 8.27
C GLU A 249 1.90 15.70 8.95
N PHE A 250 1.80 16.80 9.70
CA PHE A 250 0.51 17.24 10.25
C PHE A 250 -0.29 17.93 9.15
N VAL A 251 -1.51 17.45 8.91
CA VAL A 251 -2.41 17.96 7.86
C VAL A 251 -3.75 18.43 8.40
N GLY A 252 -3.89 18.53 9.72
CA GLY A 252 -5.15 18.83 10.39
C GLY A 252 -6.02 17.60 10.61
N VAL A 253 -7.23 17.86 11.10
CA VAL A 253 -8.22 16.83 11.40
C VAL A 253 -8.87 16.38 10.09
N LEU A 254 -8.60 15.14 9.69
CA LEU A 254 -9.06 14.56 8.43
C LEU A 254 -10.34 13.73 8.57
N VAL A 255 -10.83 13.52 9.79
CA VAL A 255 -11.97 12.67 10.17
C VAL A 255 -12.98 13.48 10.97
#